data_AF-A0A5Q4BJK4-F1
#
_entry.id   AF-A0A5Q4BJK4-F1
#
_cell.length_a   1.000
_cell.length_b   1.000
_cell.length_c   1.000
_cell.angle_alpha   90.00
_cell.angle_beta   90.00
_cell.angle_gamma   90.00
#
_symmetry.space_group_name_H-M   'P 1'
#
loop_
_entity.id
_entity.type
_entity.pdbx_description
1 polymer ?
#
loop_
_entity_poly.entity_id
_entity_poly.type
_entity_poly.pdbx_seq_one_letter_code
_entity_poly.pdbx_strand_id
1 'polypeptide(L)'
;MVAVTVAPEAPVNGVAVTELKQRSAQVAAAAAAAAAAADQETLDAPLPNPSLVVTADHQLKAEEAPVLAPKRGEALVHVKATGVCGSDIHFWKTGRIGSLVFEGDCIIGHEAAGVVIRCGEGVKKLKPGDRVAVEPGVPCGECFLCADGRYNLCEDVQFAGVYPYHGTIQRYKCHPAKWLHKYRDTWPAGIACLSSGILDLKSLISHTFPLERAVDALTLASDYRNGSIKVQIVDETDSPLF
;
A
#
# COMPACT_ATOMS: atom_id res chain seq x y z
N MET A 1 -7.71 -30.49 42.14
CA MET A 1 -7.10 -29.99 40.90
C MET A 1 -6.32 -28.74 41.24
N VAL A 2 -4.98 -28.82 41.29
CA VAL A 2 -4.11 -27.67 41.55
C VAL A 2 -4.00 -26.89 40.24
N ALA A 3 -4.47 -25.64 40.25
CA ALA A 3 -4.24 -24.71 39.16
C ALA A 3 -2.75 -24.38 39.12
N VAL A 4 -2.04 -24.85 38.11
CA VAL A 4 -0.68 -24.40 37.81
C VAL A 4 -0.82 -23.04 37.16
N THR A 5 -0.77 -21.97 37.96
CA THR A 5 -0.51 -20.63 37.46
C THR A 5 0.93 -20.58 37.01
N VAL A 6 1.16 -20.67 35.70
CA VAL A 6 2.46 -20.35 35.10
C VAL A 6 2.63 -18.84 35.27
N ALA A 7 3.59 -18.43 36.09
CA ALA A 7 3.94 -17.03 36.22
C ALA A 7 4.43 -16.49 34.86
N PRO A 8 4.07 -15.26 34.46
CA PRO A 8 4.64 -14.66 33.27
C PRO A 8 6.15 -14.51 33.44
N GLU A 9 6.92 -14.92 32.43
CA GLU A 9 8.37 -14.75 32.41
C GLU A 9 8.70 -13.25 32.57
N ALA A 10 9.61 -12.95 33.48
CA ALA A 10 10.07 -11.58 33.72
C ALA A 10 10.76 -11.02 32.46
N PRO A 11 10.55 -9.74 32.12
CA PRO A 11 11.17 -9.14 30.95
C PRO A 11 12.69 -9.08 31.11
N VAL A 12 13.42 -9.55 30.11
CA VAL A 12 14.87 -9.31 29.99
C VAL A 12 15.02 -7.95 29.31
N ASN A 13 15.62 -6.98 30.00
CA ASN A 13 15.93 -5.62 29.48
C ASN A 13 14.74 -4.71 29.11
N GLY A 14 13.58 -4.89 29.76
CA GLY A 14 12.47 -3.92 29.66
C GLY A 14 11.70 -3.89 28.33
N VAL A 15 12.02 -4.79 27.39
CA VAL A 15 11.25 -5.03 26.17
C VAL A 15 10.57 -6.39 26.30
N ALA A 16 9.27 -6.48 26.02
CA ALA A 16 8.55 -7.75 26.12
C ALA A 16 9.13 -8.75 25.10
N VAL A 17 9.30 -10.02 25.48
CA VAL A 17 9.83 -11.09 24.60
C VAL A 17 9.04 -11.21 23.29
N THR A 18 7.75 -10.88 23.32
CA THR A 18 6.87 -10.81 22.15
C THR A 18 7.24 -9.68 21.19
N GLU A 19 7.60 -8.49 21.69
CA GLU A 19 8.06 -7.38 20.86
C GLU A 19 9.41 -7.69 20.19
N LEU A 20 10.31 -8.38 20.90
CA LEU A 20 11.60 -8.81 20.32
C LEU A 20 11.41 -9.77 19.15
N LYS A 21 10.53 -10.77 19.28
CA LYS A 21 10.22 -11.73 18.19
C LYS A 21 9.59 -11.06 16.98
N GLN A 22 8.67 -10.11 17.20
CA GLN A 22 8.02 -9.36 16.11
C GLN A 22 9.01 -8.45 15.38
N ARG A 23 9.92 -7.78 16.10
CA ARG A 23 11.00 -7.00 15.47
C ARG A 23 11.93 -7.88 14.64
N SER A 24 12.32 -9.06 15.14
CA SER A 24 13.11 -10.00 14.35
C SER A 24 12.41 -10.46 13.07
N ALA A 25 11.10 -10.71 13.11
CA ALA A 25 10.32 -11.06 11.92
C ALA A 25 10.23 -9.90 10.91
N GLN A 26 10.03 -8.67 11.38
CA GLN A 26 9.95 -7.51 10.50
C GLN A 26 11.31 -7.17 9.84
N VAL A 27 12.42 -7.34 10.57
CA VAL A 27 13.79 -7.23 10.00
C VAL A 27 14.02 -8.28 8.92
N ALA A 28 13.59 -9.52 9.15
CA ALA A 28 13.71 -10.59 8.15
C ALA A 28 12.84 -10.31 6.91
N ALA A 29 11.61 -9.84 7.11
CA ALA A 29 10.73 -9.40 6.03
C ALA A 29 11.35 -8.24 5.24
N ALA A 30 12.00 -7.30 5.91
CA ALA A 30 12.68 -6.17 5.28
C ALA A 30 13.86 -6.59 4.42
N ALA A 31 14.71 -7.49 4.93
CA ALA A 31 15.80 -8.06 4.14
C ALA A 31 15.26 -8.80 2.91
N ALA A 32 14.18 -9.58 3.06
CA ALA A 32 13.55 -10.29 1.96
C ALA A 32 12.93 -9.34 0.92
N ALA A 33 12.23 -8.29 1.35
CA ALA A 33 11.64 -7.29 0.48
C ALA A 33 12.71 -6.49 -0.29
N ALA A 34 13.78 -6.08 0.40
CA ALA A 34 14.91 -5.38 -0.22
C ALA A 34 15.64 -6.27 -1.24
N ALA A 35 15.91 -7.54 -0.91
CA ALA A 35 16.50 -8.49 -1.86
C ALA A 35 15.57 -8.73 -3.06
N ALA A 36 14.27 -8.92 -2.81
CA ALA A 36 13.28 -9.11 -3.86
C ALA A 36 13.17 -7.89 -4.78
N ALA A 37 13.35 -6.67 -4.26
CA ALA A 37 13.37 -5.44 -5.07
C ALA A 37 14.69 -5.28 -5.84
N ALA A 38 15.84 -5.62 -5.24
CA ALA A 38 17.16 -5.50 -5.86
C ALA A 38 17.33 -6.44 -7.08
N ASP A 39 16.73 -7.63 -7.02
CA ASP A 39 16.77 -8.61 -8.12
C ASP A 39 15.70 -8.38 -9.20
N GLN A 40 14.82 -7.38 -9.00
CA GLN A 40 13.73 -7.10 -9.94
C GLN A 40 14.21 -6.16 -11.05
N GLU A 41 14.01 -6.59 -12.30
CA GLU A 41 14.33 -5.79 -13.49
C GLU A 41 13.69 -4.40 -13.40
N THR A 42 14.48 -3.36 -13.64
CA THR A 42 13.98 -1.99 -13.77
C THR A 42 13.74 -1.67 -15.25
N LEU A 43 12.58 -1.09 -15.55
CA LEU A 43 12.17 -0.68 -16.88
C LEU A 43 12.62 0.75 -17.17
N ASP A 44 12.97 0.99 -18.43
CA ASP A 44 13.05 2.34 -18.97
C ASP A 44 11.62 2.83 -19.26
N ALA A 45 11.07 3.59 -18.33
CA ALA A 45 9.68 4.04 -18.38
C ALA A 45 9.53 5.35 -19.15
N PRO A 46 8.42 5.54 -19.89
CA PRO A 46 8.19 6.77 -20.65
C PRO A 46 8.03 8.01 -19.75
N LEU A 47 7.75 7.82 -18.45
CA LEU A 47 7.61 8.88 -17.47
C LEU A 47 8.38 8.51 -16.19
N PRO A 48 8.86 9.51 -15.42
CA PRO A 48 9.43 9.31 -14.09
C PRO A 48 8.42 8.67 -13.13
N ASN A 49 8.87 8.16 -11.98
CA ASN A 49 8.03 7.55 -10.95
C ASN A 49 8.11 8.34 -9.62
N PRO A 50 7.57 9.57 -9.59
CA PRO A 50 7.57 10.38 -8.40
C PRO A 50 6.79 9.66 -7.30
N SER A 51 7.38 9.59 -6.12
CA SER A 51 6.93 8.77 -5.00
C SER A 51 7.05 9.55 -3.69
N LEU A 52 6.12 9.31 -2.77
CA LEU A 52 6.18 9.87 -1.42
C LEU A 52 6.65 8.81 -0.42
N VAL A 53 7.81 9.07 0.16
CA VAL A 53 8.47 8.21 1.13
C VAL A 53 8.36 8.80 2.54
N VAL A 54 8.10 7.94 3.51
CA VAL A 54 8.42 8.19 4.92
C VAL A 54 9.75 7.52 5.20
N THR A 55 10.72 8.29 5.66
CA THR A 55 12.06 7.79 6.01
C THR A 55 12.08 7.16 7.40
N ALA A 56 13.12 6.38 7.70
CA ALA A 56 13.31 5.77 9.02
C ALA A 56 13.39 6.80 10.17
N ASP A 57 13.81 8.03 9.87
CA ASP A 57 13.85 9.17 10.81
C ASP A 57 12.60 10.07 10.72
N HIS A 58 11.52 9.53 10.18
CA HIS A 58 10.16 10.09 10.22
C HIS A 58 10.03 11.41 9.44
N GLN A 59 10.81 11.56 8.37
CA GLN A 59 10.70 12.69 7.43
C GLN A 59 9.87 12.29 6.22
N LEU A 60 9.24 13.28 5.58
CA LEU A 60 8.66 13.11 4.25
C LEU A 60 9.71 13.44 3.20
N LYS A 61 9.84 12.54 2.22
CA LYS A 61 10.73 12.72 1.08
C LYS A 61 9.95 12.45 -0.20
N ALA A 62 9.89 13.45 -1.07
CA ALA A 62 9.50 13.24 -2.45
C ALA A 62 10.75 12.76 -3.21
N GLU A 63 10.66 11.61 -3.88
CA GLU A 63 11.78 11.05 -4.64
C GLU A 63 11.30 10.32 -5.89
N GLU A 64 12.25 10.03 -6.77
CA GLU A 64 12.02 9.21 -7.97
C GLU A 64 12.34 7.75 -7.65
N ALA A 65 11.32 6.90 -7.67
CA ALA A 65 11.48 5.47 -7.49
C ALA A 65 11.83 4.79 -8.84
N PRO A 66 12.49 3.62 -8.84
CA PRO A 66 12.61 2.84 -10.06
C PRO A 66 11.24 2.34 -10.53
N VAL A 67 11.06 2.19 -11.85
CA VAL A 67 9.89 1.51 -12.41
C VAL A 67 10.22 0.04 -12.57
N LEU A 68 9.66 -0.80 -11.71
CA LEU A 68 9.97 -2.23 -11.72
C LEU A 68 9.15 -2.98 -12.79
N ALA A 69 9.75 -3.99 -13.41
CA ALA A 69 9.06 -4.92 -14.29
C ALA A 69 8.21 -5.89 -13.44
N PRO A 70 6.94 -6.19 -13.81
CA PRO A 70 6.11 -7.09 -13.03
C PRO A 70 6.66 -8.53 -13.10
N LYS A 71 6.79 -9.17 -11.93
CA LYS A 71 7.18 -10.59 -11.84
C LYS A 71 6.07 -11.51 -12.35
N ARG A 72 6.37 -12.82 -12.41
CA ARG A 72 5.35 -13.85 -12.68
C ARG A 72 4.17 -13.70 -11.72
N GLY A 73 2.96 -13.58 -12.27
CA GLY A 73 1.73 -13.40 -11.50
C GLY A 73 1.45 -11.97 -11.04
N GLU A 74 2.32 -11.00 -11.33
CA GLU A 74 2.12 -9.58 -11.01
C GLU A 74 1.70 -8.77 -12.24
N ALA A 75 1.20 -7.57 -12.01
CA ALA A 75 1.01 -6.56 -13.02
C ALA A 75 1.59 -5.22 -12.57
N LEU A 76 2.06 -4.44 -13.53
CA LEU A 76 2.45 -3.05 -13.32
C LEU A 76 1.21 -2.17 -13.51
N VAL A 77 0.95 -1.33 -12.52
CA VAL A 77 -0.20 -0.44 -12.47
C VAL A 77 0.28 1.01 -12.50
N HIS A 78 -0.26 1.81 -13.41
CA HIS A 78 -0.25 3.27 -13.30
C HIS A 78 -1.31 3.65 -12.26
N VAL A 79 -0.87 4.04 -11.06
CA VAL A 79 -1.76 4.52 -10.02
C VAL A 79 -2.33 5.86 -10.46
N LYS A 80 -3.65 5.92 -10.65
CA LYS A 80 -4.34 7.15 -11.10
C LYS A 80 -4.87 7.95 -9.92
N ALA A 81 -5.22 7.27 -8.83
CA ALA A 81 -5.64 7.91 -7.60
C ALA A 81 -5.26 7.06 -6.38
N THR A 82 -4.84 7.71 -5.31
CA THR A 82 -4.65 7.10 -3.99
C THR A 82 -5.17 8.03 -2.89
N GLY A 83 -5.90 7.47 -1.94
CA GLY A 83 -6.41 8.19 -0.78
C GLY A 83 -5.34 8.31 0.31
N VAL A 84 -5.32 9.44 1.02
CA VAL A 84 -4.55 9.59 2.26
C VAL A 84 -5.36 9.03 3.43
N CYS A 85 -4.71 8.19 4.24
CA CYS A 85 -5.28 7.60 5.45
C CYS A 85 -4.58 8.12 6.71
N GLY A 86 -5.27 8.02 7.85
CA GLY A 86 -4.70 8.35 9.15
C GLY A 86 -3.46 7.52 9.50
N SER A 87 -3.36 6.29 9.00
CA SER A 87 -2.17 5.44 9.19
C SER A 87 -0.93 5.97 8.46
N ASP A 88 -1.08 6.53 7.26
CA ASP A 88 0.05 7.15 6.53
C ASP A 88 0.62 8.32 7.34
N ILE A 89 -0.27 9.14 7.93
CA ILE A 89 0.11 10.25 8.83
C ILE A 89 0.74 9.70 10.10
N HIS A 90 0.20 8.62 10.68
CA HIS A 90 0.72 8.05 11.92
C HIS A 90 2.13 7.47 11.74
N PHE A 91 2.40 6.78 10.62
CA PHE A 91 3.75 6.36 10.27
C PHE A 91 4.68 7.55 10.04
N TRP A 92 4.24 8.59 9.34
CA TRP A 92 5.04 9.80 9.20
C TRP A 92 5.36 10.45 10.56
N LYS A 93 4.39 10.63 11.45
CA LYS A 93 4.60 11.38 12.70
C LYS A 93 5.33 10.57 13.78
N THR A 94 5.16 9.25 13.80
CA THR A 94 5.60 8.41 14.93
C THR A 94 6.48 7.24 14.52
N GLY A 95 6.59 6.94 13.22
CA GLY A 95 7.33 5.80 12.69
C GLY A 95 6.74 4.44 12.99
N ARG A 96 5.58 4.36 13.67
CA ARG A 96 5.01 3.07 14.05
C ARG A 96 3.51 3.08 14.27
N ILE A 97 2.87 1.92 14.14
CA ILE A 97 1.50 1.65 14.59
C ILE A 97 1.52 0.30 15.30
N GLY A 98 1.35 0.30 16.63
CA GLY A 98 1.50 -0.92 17.41
C GLY A 98 2.90 -1.52 17.22
N SER A 99 2.95 -2.78 16.78
CA SER A 99 4.19 -3.51 16.47
C SER A 99 4.75 -3.26 15.08
N LEU A 100 4.05 -2.52 14.21
CA LEU A 100 4.53 -2.18 12.87
C LEU A 100 5.48 -0.98 13.00
N VAL A 101 6.78 -1.18 12.75
CA VAL A 101 7.80 -0.13 12.91
C VAL A 101 8.50 0.15 11.58
N PHE A 102 8.66 1.42 11.21
CA PHE A 102 9.44 1.80 10.03
C PHE A 102 10.91 1.82 10.41
N GLU A 103 11.61 0.71 10.17
CA GLU A 103 13.06 0.58 10.42
C GLU A 103 13.90 0.97 9.18
N GLY A 104 13.24 1.40 8.10
CA GLY A 104 13.81 1.87 6.86
C GLY A 104 12.82 2.73 6.07
N ASP A 105 13.28 3.25 4.94
CA ASP A 105 12.48 4.11 4.07
C ASP A 105 11.34 3.31 3.40
N CYS A 106 10.15 3.90 3.37
CA CYS A 106 8.99 3.26 2.75
C CYS A 106 8.12 4.27 2.01
N ILE A 107 7.86 4.00 0.72
CA ILE A 107 6.75 4.65 0.00
C ILE A 107 5.45 4.31 0.72
N ILE A 108 4.63 5.31 1.05
CA ILE A 108 3.37 5.14 1.80
C ILE A 108 2.13 5.05 0.89
N GLY A 109 0.95 4.92 1.49
CA GLY A 109 -0.35 4.88 0.82
C GLY A 109 -0.82 3.48 0.42
N HIS A 110 -2.11 3.23 0.57
CA HIS A 110 -2.71 1.90 0.40
C HIS A 110 -4.16 1.90 -0.07
N GLU A 111 -4.68 3.07 -0.44
CA GLU A 111 -6.07 3.25 -0.87
C GLU A 111 -6.15 3.61 -2.36
N ALA A 112 -5.70 2.73 -3.24
CA ALA A 112 -5.41 3.08 -4.63
C ALA A 112 -6.31 2.42 -5.69
N ALA A 113 -6.49 3.15 -6.78
CA ALA A 113 -7.02 2.66 -8.04
C ALA A 113 -6.16 3.15 -9.21
N GLY A 114 -6.11 2.36 -10.27
CA GLY A 114 -5.23 2.64 -11.40
C GLY A 114 -5.58 1.88 -12.66
N VAL A 115 -4.66 1.93 -13.61
CA VAL A 115 -4.75 1.25 -14.90
C VAL A 115 -3.60 0.26 -15.01
N VAL A 116 -3.90 -0.98 -15.38
CA VAL A 116 -2.86 -1.97 -15.71
C VAL A 116 -2.14 -1.50 -16.97
N ILE A 117 -0.81 -1.41 -16.93
CA ILE A 117 0.00 -1.00 -18.09
C ILE A 117 0.89 -2.12 -18.60
N ARG A 118 1.24 -3.10 -17.77
CA ARG A 118 1.98 -4.30 -18.17
C ARG A 118 1.59 -5.49 -17.29
N CYS A 119 1.54 -6.69 -17.86
CA CYS A 119 1.30 -7.93 -17.12
C CYS A 119 2.57 -8.78 -17.13
N GLY A 120 2.92 -9.36 -15.98
CA GLY A 120 3.96 -10.36 -15.86
C GLY A 120 3.50 -11.73 -16.34
N GLU A 121 4.43 -12.67 -16.42
CA GLU A 121 4.16 -14.04 -16.90
C GLU A 121 3.02 -14.70 -16.10
N GLY A 122 2.13 -15.42 -16.77
CA GLY A 122 1.07 -16.21 -16.14
C GLY A 122 -0.17 -15.42 -15.70
N VAL A 123 -0.19 -14.09 -15.84
CA VAL A 123 -1.40 -13.28 -15.63
C VAL A 123 -2.37 -13.48 -16.80
N LYS A 124 -3.54 -14.04 -16.52
CA LYS A 124 -4.57 -14.36 -17.54
C LYS A 124 -5.86 -13.54 -17.45
N LYS A 125 -6.14 -12.95 -16.28
CA LYS A 125 -7.43 -12.28 -16.00
C LYS A 125 -7.42 -10.77 -16.19
N LEU A 126 -6.23 -10.20 -16.36
CA LEU A 126 -5.97 -8.79 -16.57
C LEU A 126 -5.17 -8.62 -17.86
N LYS A 127 -5.32 -7.45 -18.48
CA LYS A 127 -4.53 -6.98 -19.62
C LYS A 127 -4.26 -5.49 -19.50
N PRO A 128 -3.25 -4.94 -20.20
CA PRO A 128 -3.07 -3.50 -20.31
C PRO A 128 -4.36 -2.76 -20.70
N GLY A 129 -4.61 -1.63 -20.04
CA GLY A 129 -5.84 -0.83 -20.17
C GLY A 129 -6.96 -1.19 -19.20
N ASP A 130 -6.90 -2.33 -18.50
CA ASP A 130 -7.90 -2.67 -17.48
C ASP A 130 -7.80 -1.71 -16.29
N ARG A 131 -8.95 -1.18 -15.85
CA ARG A 131 -9.06 -0.31 -14.67
C ARG A 131 -9.29 -1.15 -13.42
N VAL A 132 -8.39 -1.02 -12.45
CA VAL A 132 -8.34 -1.89 -11.27
C VAL A 132 -8.33 -1.07 -9.97
N ALA A 133 -8.98 -1.61 -8.95
CA ALA A 133 -8.78 -1.24 -7.56
C ALA A 133 -7.69 -2.15 -6.97
N VAL A 134 -6.83 -1.60 -6.13
CA VAL A 134 -5.72 -2.32 -5.50
C VAL A 134 -6.15 -2.79 -4.12
N GLU A 135 -6.20 -4.10 -3.89
CA GLU A 135 -6.30 -4.64 -2.53
C GLU A 135 -4.89 -4.67 -1.91
N PRO A 136 -4.61 -3.85 -0.88
CA PRO A 136 -3.24 -3.60 -0.42
C PRO A 136 -2.62 -4.75 0.36
N GLY A 137 -3.45 -5.62 0.96
CA GLY A 137 -3.01 -6.77 1.74
C GLY A 137 -2.79 -8.00 0.87
N VAL A 138 -1.56 -8.50 0.83
CA VAL A 138 -1.15 -9.71 0.13
C VAL A 138 -0.84 -10.79 1.19
N PRO A 139 -1.79 -11.68 1.51
CA PRO A 139 -1.58 -12.75 2.48
C PRO A 139 -0.65 -13.83 1.91
N CYS A 140 -0.07 -14.67 2.79
CA CYS A 140 0.81 -15.76 2.35
C CYS A 140 0.08 -16.79 1.47
N GLY A 141 -1.22 -17.00 1.69
CA GLY A 141 -2.06 -17.91 0.90
C GLY A 141 -1.98 -19.38 1.30
N GLU A 142 -1.13 -19.73 2.27
CA GLU A 142 -0.82 -21.12 2.64
C GLU A 142 -1.27 -21.48 4.06
N CYS A 143 -1.38 -20.48 4.95
CA CYS A 143 -1.73 -20.73 6.35
C CYS A 143 -3.21 -21.11 6.54
N PHE A 144 -3.54 -21.67 7.71
CA PHE A 144 -4.91 -22.12 8.00
C PHE A 144 -5.96 -21.00 7.87
N LEU A 145 -5.62 -19.76 8.24
CA LEU A 145 -6.52 -18.60 8.10
C LEU A 145 -6.77 -18.27 6.62
N CYS A 146 -5.74 -18.39 5.78
CA CYS A 146 -5.89 -18.20 4.34
C CYS A 146 -6.75 -19.31 3.72
N ALA A 147 -6.49 -20.57 4.08
CA ALA A 147 -7.25 -21.72 3.59
C ALA A 147 -8.72 -21.68 4.02
N ASP A 148 -9.00 -21.15 5.21
CA ASP A 148 -10.34 -20.96 5.77
C ASP A 148 -11.06 -19.69 5.26
N GLY A 149 -10.47 -18.97 4.30
CA GLY A 149 -11.05 -17.76 3.71
C GLY A 149 -10.96 -16.49 4.58
N ARG A 150 -10.30 -16.58 5.74
CA ARG A 150 -10.02 -15.47 6.67
C ARG A 150 -8.62 -14.90 6.45
N TYR A 151 -8.24 -14.71 5.19
CA TYR A 151 -6.88 -14.30 4.82
C TYR A 151 -6.52 -12.91 5.35
N ASN A 152 -7.51 -12.08 5.68
CA ASN A 152 -7.31 -10.78 6.33
C ASN A 152 -6.71 -10.88 7.74
N LEU A 153 -6.71 -12.09 8.34
CA LEU A 153 -6.09 -12.39 9.63
C LEU A 153 -4.71 -13.06 9.47
N CYS A 154 -4.20 -13.19 8.24
CA CYS A 154 -2.87 -13.75 7.99
C CYS A 154 -1.79 -12.95 8.73
N GLU A 155 -1.01 -13.63 9.58
CA GLU A 155 0.08 -13.00 10.35
C GLU A 155 1.25 -12.57 9.44
N ASP A 156 1.44 -13.25 8.31
CA ASP A 156 2.48 -12.98 7.31
C ASP A 156 1.98 -12.09 6.16
N VAL A 157 0.92 -11.30 6.39
CA VAL A 157 0.37 -10.42 5.36
C VAL A 157 1.38 -9.32 4.99
N GLN A 158 1.65 -9.19 3.70
CA GLN A 158 2.41 -8.07 3.15
C GLN A 158 1.44 -6.94 2.82
N PHE A 159 1.55 -5.80 3.48
CA PHE A 159 0.59 -4.71 3.33
C PHE A 159 1.25 -3.50 2.67
N ALA A 160 0.78 -3.11 1.48
CA ALA A 160 1.32 -1.96 0.77
C ALA A 160 1.29 -0.70 1.64
N GLY A 161 2.37 0.07 1.70
CA GLY A 161 2.48 1.29 2.50
C GLY A 161 2.85 1.04 3.97
N VAL A 162 3.14 -0.21 4.33
CA VAL A 162 3.67 -0.59 5.64
C VAL A 162 5.05 -1.19 5.44
N TYR A 163 6.07 -0.60 6.08
CA TYR A 163 7.44 -1.08 5.98
C TYR A 163 7.55 -2.58 6.27
N PRO A 164 8.19 -3.36 5.38
CA PRO A 164 9.04 -2.93 4.25
C PRO A 164 8.36 -2.84 2.87
N TYR A 165 7.04 -2.97 2.80
CA TYR A 165 6.32 -3.11 1.53
C TYR A 165 5.84 -1.76 0.99
N HIS A 166 6.51 -1.27 -0.07
CA HIS A 166 6.19 0.01 -0.68
C HIS A 166 4.72 0.14 -1.12
N GLY A 167 4.15 1.29 -0.78
CA GLY A 167 2.76 1.68 -0.96
C GLY A 167 2.44 2.23 -2.34
N THR A 168 1.41 3.06 -2.42
CA THR A 168 0.73 3.45 -3.66
C THR A 168 0.77 4.95 -3.94
N ILE A 169 1.38 5.77 -3.08
CA ILE A 169 1.68 7.18 -3.40
C ILE A 169 2.96 7.19 -4.25
N GLN A 170 2.83 6.66 -5.46
CA GLN A 170 3.82 6.62 -6.53
C GLN A 170 3.09 6.47 -7.88
N ARG A 171 3.71 6.86 -8.99
CA ARG A 171 3.09 6.76 -10.32
C ARG A 171 2.90 5.31 -10.76
N TYR A 172 3.92 4.48 -10.60
CA TYR A 172 3.93 3.09 -11.05
C TYR A 172 4.22 2.12 -9.91
N LYS A 173 3.38 1.08 -9.79
CA LYS A 173 3.55 0.03 -8.77
C LYS A 173 3.32 -1.35 -9.37
N CYS A 174 4.24 -2.28 -9.11
CA CYS A 174 3.98 -3.71 -9.26
C CYS A 174 3.12 -4.22 -8.10
N HIS A 175 2.09 -5.01 -8.44
CA HIS A 175 1.24 -5.68 -7.45
C HIS A 175 0.80 -7.05 -7.98
N PRO A 176 0.62 -8.07 -7.11
CA PRO A 176 0.13 -9.36 -7.55
C PRO A 176 -1.24 -9.24 -8.22
N ALA A 177 -1.37 -9.78 -9.43
CA ALA A 177 -2.58 -9.64 -10.26
C ALA A 177 -3.83 -10.25 -9.61
N LYS A 178 -3.64 -11.21 -8.68
CA LYS A 178 -4.73 -11.80 -7.89
C LYS A 178 -5.45 -10.75 -7.01
N TRP A 179 -4.74 -9.71 -6.59
CA TRP A 179 -5.22 -8.66 -5.67
C TRP A 179 -5.50 -7.33 -6.39
N LEU A 180 -5.68 -7.41 -7.72
CA LEU A 180 -6.10 -6.30 -8.57
C LEU A 180 -7.48 -6.59 -9.13
N HIS A 181 -8.46 -5.81 -8.69
CA HIS A 181 -9.87 -6.07 -8.97
C HIS A 181 -10.40 -5.12 -10.02
N LYS A 182 -10.85 -5.65 -11.16
CA LYS A 182 -11.54 -4.84 -12.16
C LYS A 182 -12.83 -4.30 -11.57
N TYR A 183 -12.97 -2.98 -11.56
CA TYR A 183 -14.18 -2.33 -11.05
C TYR A 183 -15.07 -1.79 -12.17
N ARG A 184 -14.49 -1.45 -13.33
CA ARG A 184 -15.25 -0.95 -14.47
C ARG A 184 -16.19 -2.05 -14.96
N ASP A 185 -17.47 -1.72 -15.04
CA ASP A 185 -18.54 -2.61 -15.50
C ASP A 185 -18.81 -3.84 -14.60
N THR A 186 -18.25 -3.88 -13.39
CA THR A 186 -18.46 -4.99 -12.43
C THR A 186 -19.66 -4.78 -11.52
N TRP A 187 -20.01 -3.52 -11.22
CA TRP A 187 -21.03 -3.16 -10.22
C TRP A 187 -22.11 -2.24 -10.80
N PRO A 188 -22.97 -2.72 -11.73
CA PRO A 188 -23.91 -1.87 -12.45
C PRO A 188 -24.81 -1.02 -11.57
N ALA A 189 -25.34 -1.59 -10.48
CA ALA A 189 -26.19 -0.86 -9.54
C ALA A 189 -25.43 0.25 -8.79
N GLY A 190 -24.21 -0.02 -8.33
CA GLY A 190 -23.36 0.97 -7.67
C GLY A 190 -22.94 2.08 -8.64
N ILE A 191 -22.53 1.71 -9.86
CA ILE A 191 -22.20 2.67 -10.91
C ILE A 191 -23.40 3.55 -11.26
N ALA A 192 -24.60 2.98 -11.39
CA ALA A 192 -25.83 3.72 -11.67
C ALA A 192 -26.22 4.66 -10.53
N CYS A 193 -26.09 4.22 -9.26
CA CYS A 193 -26.33 5.06 -8.09
C CYS A 193 -25.43 6.29 -8.09
N LEU A 194 -24.14 6.11 -8.39
CA LEU A 194 -23.17 7.20 -8.44
C LEU A 194 -23.33 8.09 -9.68
N SER A 195 -23.52 7.50 -10.86
CA SER A 195 -23.58 8.25 -12.12
C SER A 195 -24.88 9.04 -12.30
N SER A 196 -25.98 8.59 -11.69
CA SER A 196 -27.25 9.32 -11.66
C SER A 196 -27.28 10.45 -10.63
N GLY A 197 -26.27 10.55 -9.76
CA GLY A 197 -26.21 11.57 -8.71
C GLY A 197 -27.10 11.30 -7.50
N ILE A 198 -27.67 10.09 -7.36
CA ILE A 198 -28.41 9.69 -6.15
C ILE A 198 -27.51 9.80 -4.91
N LEU A 199 -26.23 9.47 -5.07
CA LEU A 199 -25.22 9.62 -4.03
C LEU A 199 -24.04 10.45 -4.54
N ASP A 200 -23.89 11.68 -4.03
CA ASP A 200 -22.75 12.54 -4.34
C ASP A 200 -21.54 12.23 -3.46
N LEU A 201 -20.73 11.28 -3.90
CA LEU A 201 -19.46 10.96 -3.24
C LEU A 201 -18.37 12.01 -3.49
N LYS A 202 -18.51 12.90 -4.48
CA LYS A 202 -17.48 13.91 -4.77
C LYS A 202 -17.36 14.90 -3.61
N SER A 203 -18.48 15.22 -2.97
CA SER A 203 -18.51 16.04 -1.76
C SER A 203 -17.67 15.48 -0.59
N LEU A 204 -17.43 14.16 -0.54
CA LEU A 204 -16.59 13.54 0.49
C LEU A 204 -15.09 13.75 0.25
N ILE A 205 -14.70 13.94 -1.01
CA ILE A 205 -13.32 14.24 -1.40
C ILE A 205 -13.10 15.73 -1.21
N SER A 206 -12.80 16.11 0.03
CA SER A 206 -12.61 17.50 0.43
C SER A 206 -11.46 18.19 -0.31
N HIS A 207 -10.41 17.45 -0.67
CA HIS A 207 -9.22 17.99 -1.31
C HIS A 207 -8.61 16.99 -2.29
N THR A 208 -8.13 17.50 -3.42
CA THR A 208 -7.42 16.73 -4.45
C THR A 208 -6.10 17.41 -4.78
N PHE A 209 -5.02 16.65 -4.79
CA PHE A 209 -3.68 17.12 -5.13
C PHE A 209 -3.10 16.30 -6.28
N PRO A 210 -2.32 16.92 -7.18
CA PRO A 210 -1.49 16.15 -8.11
C PRO A 210 -0.39 15.39 -7.35
N LEU A 211 0.09 14.28 -7.90
CA LEU A 211 1.14 13.43 -7.32
C LEU A 211 2.41 14.21 -6.95
N GLU A 212 2.79 15.19 -7.76
CA GLU A 212 3.94 16.07 -7.53
C GLU A 212 3.80 16.92 -6.25
N ARG A 213 2.58 17.06 -5.72
CA ARG A 213 2.26 17.75 -4.46
C ARG A 213 1.86 16.79 -3.34
N ALA A 214 2.29 15.53 -3.39
CA ALA A 214 1.97 14.53 -2.37
C ALA A 214 2.39 14.96 -0.94
N VAL A 215 3.51 15.67 -0.78
CA VAL A 215 3.95 16.21 0.53
C VAL A 215 2.93 17.20 1.08
N ASP A 216 2.41 18.09 0.23
CA ASP A 216 1.40 19.08 0.63
C ASP A 216 0.08 18.42 0.98
N ALA A 217 -0.30 17.38 0.21
CA ALA A 217 -1.50 16.59 0.47
C ALA A 217 -1.44 15.92 1.86
N LEU A 218 -0.31 15.28 2.19
CA LEU A 218 -0.13 14.62 3.49
C LEU A 218 -0.04 15.63 4.64
N THR A 219 0.63 16.75 4.41
CA THR A 219 0.73 17.84 5.39
C THR A 219 -0.65 18.42 5.70
N LEU A 220 -1.47 18.69 4.67
CA LEU A 220 -2.84 19.14 4.83
C LEU A 220 -3.67 18.08 5.58
N ALA A 221 -3.62 16.82 5.17
CA ALA A 221 -4.37 15.75 5.82
C ALA A 221 -3.99 15.55 7.31
N SER A 222 -2.78 15.96 7.72
CA SER A 222 -2.32 15.83 9.11
C SER A 222 -2.90 16.88 10.08
N ASP A 223 -3.55 17.93 9.57
CA ASP A 223 -4.17 18.97 10.39
C ASP A 223 -5.70 18.88 10.33
N TYR A 224 -6.31 18.28 11.36
CA TYR A 224 -7.77 18.13 11.44
C TYR A 224 -8.54 19.47 11.50
N ARG A 225 -7.87 20.60 11.79
CA ARG A 225 -8.52 21.91 11.93
C ARG A 225 -8.89 22.54 10.60
N ASN A 226 -8.35 22.04 9.48
CA ASN A 226 -8.63 22.56 8.15
C ASN A 226 -9.92 22.01 7.52
N GLY A 227 -10.65 21.14 8.22
CA GLY A 227 -11.90 20.56 7.73
C GLY A 227 -11.72 19.51 6.64
N SER A 228 -10.52 18.94 6.47
CA SER A 228 -10.32 17.80 5.57
C SER A 228 -11.09 16.57 6.03
N ILE A 229 -11.73 15.88 5.07
CA ILE A 229 -12.48 14.64 5.28
C ILE A 229 -11.74 13.49 4.60
N LYS A 230 -11.66 13.55 3.26
CA LYS A 230 -10.78 12.71 2.45
C LYS A 230 -9.90 13.61 1.59
N VAL A 231 -8.59 13.40 1.71
CA VAL A 231 -7.59 13.98 0.80
C VAL A 231 -7.21 12.90 -0.19
N GLN A 232 -7.23 13.24 -1.47
CA GLN A 232 -6.89 12.34 -2.56
C GLN A 232 -5.68 12.89 -3.32
N ILE A 233 -4.75 12.01 -3.66
CA ILE A 233 -3.64 12.30 -4.56
C ILE A 233 -3.97 11.64 -5.90
N VAL A 234 -3.90 12.40 -6.99
CA VAL A 234 -4.19 11.92 -8.35
C VAL A 234 -2.99 12.11 -9.26
N ASP A 235 -2.85 11.21 -10.21
CA ASP A 235 -1.90 11.35 -11.31
C ASP A 235 -2.67 11.29 -12.63
N GLU A 236 -2.94 12.48 -13.18
CA GLU A 236 -3.67 12.63 -14.44
C GLU A 236 -2.76 12.56 -15.67
N THR A 237 -1.45 12.31 -15.49
CA THR A 237 -0.57 12.13 -16.64
C THR A 237 -1.04 10.97 -17.51
N ASP A 238 -1.02 11.17 -18.83
CA ASP A 238 -1.25 10.10 -19.78
C ASP A 238 0.06 9.35 -19.96
N SER A 239 0.12 8.13 -19.42
CA SER A 239 1.21 7.22 -19.70
C SER A 239 0.90 6.48 -21.00
N PRO A 240 1.71 6.61 -22.07
CA PRO A 240 1.57 5.73 -23.21
C PRO A 240 1.79 4.30 -22.70
N LEU A 241 0.84 3.40 -22.97
CA LEU A 241 0.98 1.99 -22.60
C LEU A 241 2.30 1.46 -23.18
N PHE A 242 3.06 0.75 -22.35
CA PHE A 242 4.27 0.03 -22.75
C PHE A 242 4.02 -0.92 -23.93
#